data_AF-A0A2V7Y8U0-F1
#
_entry.id   AF-A0A2V7Y8U0-F1
#
_cell.length_a   1.000
_cell.length_b   1.000
_cell.length_c   1.000
_cell.angle_alpha   90.00
_cell.angle_beta   90.00
_cell.angle_gamma   90.00
#
_symmetry.space_group_name_H-M   'P 1'
#
loop_
_entity.id
_entity.type
_entity.pdbx_description
1 polymer ?
#
loop_
_entity_poly.entity_id
_entity_poly.type
_entity_poly.pdbx_seq_one_letter_code
_entity_poly.pdbx_strand_id
1 'polypeptide(L)'
;MVIPMAEPFPDDVQELLRALDENDRRAEDLVRDLDDERERARRQGAVRRGPIRPGPLGRWFVATLEPPPKRRLPAPKKIVPALRKGKAEVMAEWRRAQVAVKDLLREAAGLDLNGTRFVNPFISLLRFSLGTGFQVLPAHQRRHLWQAERVKGNPRFPAPSVQSSLGSR
;
A
#
# COMPACT_ATOMS: atom_id res chain seq x y z
N MET A 1 -37.98 -0.43 -10.36
CA MET A 1 -37.55 -0.05 -9.00
C MET A 1 -36.12 0.44 -9.10
N VAL A 2 -35.91 1.77 -9.15
CA VAL A 2 -34.59 2.39 -9.28
C VAL A 2 -33.99 2.42 -7.88
N ILE A 3 -32.91 1.67 -7.64
CA ILE A 3 -32.13 1.80 -6.41
C ILE A 3 -31.59 3.23 -6.42
N PRO A 4 -31.89 4.08 -5.42
CA PRO A 4 -31.30 5.41 -5.38
C PRO A 4 -29.78 5.24 -5.31
N MET A 5 -29.09 5.75 -6.31
CA MET A 5 -27.64 5.88 -6.28
C MET A 5 -27.32 6.68 -5.00
N ALA A 6 -26.63 6.04 -4.05
CA ALA A 6 -26.18 6.73 -2.86
C ALA A 6 -25.47 8.02 -3.29
N GLU A 7 -25.84 9.15 -2.69
CA GLU A 7 -25.18 10.41 -3.03
C GLU A 7 -23.66 10.23 -2.90
N PRO A 8 -22.89 10.73 -3.87
CA PRO A 8 -21.44 10.58 -3.85
C PRO A 8 -20.89 11.20 -2.58
N PHE A 9 -19.85 10.58 -2.01
CA PHE A 9 -19.20 11.12 -0.82
C PHE A 9 -18.77 12.58 -1.03
N PRO A 10 -18.66 13.39 0.04
CA PRO A 10 -18.11 14.74 -0.05
C PRO A 10 -16.79 14.81 -0.82
N ASP A 11 -16.52 15.91 -1.53
CA ASP A 11 -15.36 16.04 -2.42
C ASP A 11 -14.02 15.76 -1.73
N ASP A 12 -13.88 16.16 -0.47
CA ASP A 12 -12.71 15.90 0.37
C ASP A 12 -12.52 14.41 0.68
N VAL A 13 -13.61 13.68 0.87
CA VAL A 13 -13.59 12.21 1.05
C VAL A 13 -13.30 11.51 -0.28
N GLN A 14 -13.87 11.97 -1.38
CA GLN A 14 -13.54 11.44 -2.70
C GLN A 14 -12.07 11.70 -3.06
N GLU A 15 -11.52 12.87 -2.72
CA GLU A 15 -10.11 13.18 -2.89
C GLU A 15 -9.23 12.25 -2.05
N LEU A 16 -9.59 12.00 -0.79
CA LEU A 16 -8.90 11.03 0.06
C LEU A 16 -8.96 9.60 -0.51
N LEU A 17 -10.13 9.16 -0.98
CA LEU A 17 -10.30 7.83 -1.57
C LEU A 17 -9.50 7.67 -2.87
N ARG A 18 -9.45 8.70 -3.73
CA ARG A 18 -8.58 8.71 -4.92
C ARG A 18 -7.11 8.67 -4.53
N ALA A 19 -6.71 9.45 -3.54
CA ALA A 19 -5.34 9.45 -3.03
C ALA A 19 -4.93 8.11 -2.41
N LEU A 20 -5.88 7.38 -1.81
CA LEU A 20 -5.68 6.03 -1.28
C LEU A 20 -5.46 5.02 -2.43
N ASP A 21 -6.37 4.96 -3.40
CA ASP A 21 -6.32 4.01 -4.52
C ASP A 21 -5.09 4.20 -5.42
N GLU A 22 -4.75 5.45 -5.71
CA GLU A 22 -3.57 5.76 -6.52
C GLU A 22 -2.29 5.27 -5.86
N ASN A 23 -2.20 5.40 -4.54
CA ASN A 23 -1.06 4.93 -3.78
C ASN A 23 -1.04 3.39 -3.67
N ASP A 24 -2.19 2.71 -3.63
CA ASP A 24 -2.25 1.24 -3.65
C ASP A 24 -1.71 0.65 -4.96
N ARG A 25 -2.05 1.23 -6.12
CA ARG A 25 -1.44 0.81 -7.39
C ARG A 25 0.08 0.99 -7.41
N ARG A 26 0.60 2.02 -6.72
CA ARG A 26 2.05 2.19 -6.54
C ARG A 26 2.67 1.06 -5.70
N ALA A 27 1.94 0.54 -4.71
CA ALA A 27 2.43 -0.60 -3.96
C ALA A 27 2.51 -1.87 -4.83
N GLU A 28 1.55 -2.09 -5.74
CA GLU A 28 1.54 -3.24 -6.66
C GLU A 28 2.70 -3.19 -7.68
N ASP A 29 2.92 -2.03 -8.30
CA ASP A 29 4.05 -1.81 -9.22
C ASP A 29 5.39 -2.03 -8.51
N LEU A 30 5.52 -1.64 -7.23
CA LEU A 30 6.69 -1.94 -6.42
C LEU A 30 6.85 -3.45 -6.18
N VAL A 31 5.77 -4.19 -5.94
CA VAL A 31 5.84 -5.65 -5.72
C VAL A 31 6.36 -6.37 -6.96
N ARG A 32 5.89 -5.99 -8.16
CA ARG A 32 6.42 -6.55 -9.43
C ARG A 32 7.92 -6.31 -9.56
N ASP A 33 8.38 -5.07 -9.35
CA ASP A 33 9.80 -4.74 -9.50
C ASP A 33 10.68 -5.45 -8.45
N LEU A 34 10.16 -5.69 -7.24
CA LEU A 34 10.83 -6.51 -6.23
C LEU A 34 10.93 -7.96 -6.66
N ASP A 35 9.90 -8.50 -7.32
CA ASP A 35 9.87 -9.86 -7.83
C ASP A 35 10.89 -10.06 -8.97
N ASP A 36 10.88 -9.15 -9.94
CA ASP A 36 11.83 -9.12 -11.07
C ASP A 36 13.29 -9.09 -10.56
N GLU A 37 13.57 -8.20 -9.60
CA GLU A 37 14.93 -8.06 -9.08
C GLU A 37 15.31 -9.22 -8.14
N ARG A 38 14.36 -9.84 -7.43
CA ARG A 38 14.58 -11.10 -6.70
C ARG A 38 14.96 -12.22 -7.65
N GLU A 39 14.24 -12.40 -8.75
CA GLU A 39 14.58 -13.42 -9.74
C GLU A 39 15.97 -13.20 -10.32
N ARG A 40 16.30 -11.96 -10.66
CA ARG A 40 17.62 -11.59 -11.15
C ARG A 40 18.72 -11.93 -10.14
N ALA A 41 18.51 -11.60 -8.87
CA ALA A 41 19.45 -11.92 -7.79
C ALA A 41 19.61 -13.43 -7.58
N ARG A 42 18.51 -14.20 -7.68
CA ARG A 42 18.56 -15.67 -7.66
C ARG A 42 19.41 -16.22 -8.79
N ARG A 43 19.23 -15.73 -10.02
CA ARG A 43 20.02 -16.15 -11.21
C ARG A 43 21.51 -15.80 -11.07
N GLN A 44 21.83 -14.75 -10.32
CA GLN A 44 23.20 -14.32 -10.04
C GLN A 44 23.84 -15.03 -8.83
N GLY A 45 23.12 -15.95 -8.17
CA GLY A 45 23.63 -16.64 -6.98
C GLY A 45 23.85 -15.71 -5.78
N ALA A 46 23.07 -14.63 -5.67
CA ALA A 46 23.20 -13.67 -4.57
C ALA A 46 22.70 -14.29 -3.26
N VAL A 47 23.57 -14.95 -2.50
CA VAL A 47 23.23 -15.63 -1.24
C VAL A 47 23.17 -14.64 -0.06
N ARG A 48 22.23 -14.86 0.86
CA ARG A 48 22.05 -14.07 2.09
C ARG A 48 23.36 -13.88 2.85
N ARG A 49 23.69 -12.62 3.13
CA ARG A 49 24.89 -12.22 3.91
C ARG A 49 24.59 -11.76 5.33
N GLY A 50 23.32 -11.57 5.70
CA GLY A 50 22.94 -11.09 7.02
C GLY A 50 21.47 -10.67 7.15
N PRO A 51 21.09 -9.98 8.24
CA PRO A 51 19.77 -9.37 8.38
C PRO A 51 19.61 -8.16 7.46
N ILE A 52 18.37 -7.76 7.16
CA ILE A 52 18.07 -6.54 6.42
C ILE A 52 18.60 -5.32 7.20
N ARG A 53 19.41 -4.49 6.54
CA ARG A 53 19.98 -3.25 7.07
C ARG A 53 19.77 -2.14 6.05
N PRO A 54 18.66 -1.36 6.12
CA PRO A 54 18.44 -0.25 5.22
C PRO A 54 19.56 0.78 5.39
N GLY A 55 20.08 1.32 4.28
CA GLY A 55 21.02 2.44 4.32
C GLY A 55 20.38 3.75 4.79
N PRO A 56 21.14 4.84 4.99
CA PRO A 56 20.60 6.13 5.45
C PRO A 56 19.43 6.64 4.61
N LEU A 57 19.54 6.57 3.28
CA LEU A 57 18.49 6.98 2.34
C LEU A 57 17.22 6.13 2.50
N GLY A 58 17.37 4.81 2.63
CA GLY A 58 16.23 3.90 2.85
C GLY A 58 15.53 4.17 4.18
N ARG A 59 16.30 4.34 5.27
CA ARG A 59 15.76 4.70 6.60
C ARG A 59 14.98 6.01 6.55
N TRP A 60 15.56 7.04 5.92
CA TRP A 60 14.87 8.32 5.73
C TRP A 60 13.56 8.15 4.96
N PHE A 61 13.59 7.44 3.83
CA PHE A 61 12.41 7.27 2.98
C PHE A 61 11.29 6.51 3.70
N VAL A 62 11.60 5.38 4.35
CA VAL A 62 10.62 4.63 5.16
C VAL A 62 10.02 5.52 6.24
N ALA A 63 10.83 6.32 6.95
CA ALA A 63 10.34 7.23 7.98
C ALA A 63 9.40 8.32 7.43
N THR A 64 9.52 8.70 6.15
CA THR A 64 8.57 9.65 5.52
C THR A 64 7.22 9.02 5.19
N LEU A 65 7.15 7.69 5.12
CA LEU A 65 5.93 6.94 4.87
C LEU A 65 5.19 6.62 6.17
N GLU A 66 5.91 6.46 7.28
CA GLU A 66 5.28 6.14 8.57
C GLU A 66 4.29 7.22 9.03
N PRO A 67 3.12 6.82 9.57
CA PRO A 67 2.21 7.76 10.21
C PRO A 67 2.73 8.22 11.60
N PRO A 68 2.44 9.47 12.01
CA PRO A 68 1.83 10.53 11.22
C PRO A 68 2.83 11.12 10.22
N PRO A 69 2.46 11.29 8.93
CA PRO A 69 3.39 11.82 7.93
C PRO A 69 3.71 13.28 8.25
N LYS A 70 5.00 13.59 8.44
CA LYS A 70 5.47 14.95 8.75
C LYS A 70 5.45 15.89 7.54
N ARG A 71 5.29 15.37 6.33
CA ARG A 71 5.31 16.12 5.07
C ARG A 71 4.15 15.71 4.18
N ARG A 72 3.47 16.69 3.58
CA ARG A 72 2.46 16.47 2.54
C ARG A 72 3.19 16.37 1.20
N LEU A 73 3.30 15.17 0.66
CA LEU A 73 3.79 14.96 -0.70
C LEU A 73 2.59 14.96 -1.64
N PRO A 74 2.63 15.70 -2.76
CA PRO A 74 1.55 15.67 -3.75
C PRO A 74 1.44 14.27 -4.33
N ALA A 75 0.21 13.79 -4.51
CA ALA A 75 -0.03 12.61 -5.32
C ALA A 75 0.23 12.95 -6.80
N PRO A 76 0.97 12.11 -7.54
CA PRO A 76 0.94 12.10 -9.01
C PRO A 76 -0.50 12.05 -9.56
N LYS A 77 -0.72 12.35 -10.84
CA LYS A 77 -2.08 12.61 -11.39
C LYS A 77 -2.63 11.47 -12.28
N LYS A 78 -2.03 10.28 -12.25
CA LYS A 78 -2.18 9.28 -13.35
C LYS A 78 -3.03 8.05 -13.02
N ILE A 79 -3.83 8.07 -11.95
CA ILE A 79 -4.59 6.89 -11.52
C ILE A 79 -5.96 7.33 -11.01
N VAL A 80 -7.03 6.84 -11.64
CA VAL A 80 -8.41 7.07 -11.22
C VAL A 80 -9.00 5.71 -10.81
N PRO A 81 -9.41 5.50 -9.55
CA PRO A 81 -10.09 4.28 -9.14
C PRO A 81 -11.30 4.01 -10.00
N ALA A 82 -11.47 2.75 -10.39
CA ALA A 82 -12.78 2.27 -10.78
C ALA A 82 -13.65 2.25 -9.52
N LEU A 83 -14.48 3.29 -9.33
CA LEU A 83 -15.54 3.41 -8.29
C LEU A 83 -16.59 2.27 -8.31
N ARG A 84 -16.31 1.15 -9.00
CA ARG A 84 -17.26 0.07 -9.29
C ARG A 84 -17.03 -1.19 -8.45
N LYS A 85 -15.91 -1.35 -7.74
CA LYS A 85 -15.64 -2.56 -6.95
C LYS A 85 -16.41 -2.55 -5.63
N GLY A 86 -17.02 -3.68 -5.30
CA GLY A 86 -17.69 -3.86 -4.01
C GLY A 86 -16.70 -4.08 -2.86
N LYS A 87 -17.10 -3.78 -1.62
CA LYS A 87 -16.26 -3.99 -0.42
C LYS A 87 -15.63 -5.40 -0.36
N ALA A 88 -16.40 -6.44 -0.65
CA ALA A 88 -15.92 -7.82 -0.58
C ALA A 88 -14.80 -8.10 -1.61
N GLU A 89 -14.94 -7.54 -2.82
CA GLU A 89 -13.96 -7.66 -3.91
C GLU A 89 -12.65 -6.95 -3.54
N VAL A 90 -12.74 -5.71 -3.06
CA VAL A 90 -11.58 -4.93 -2.59
C VAL A 90 -10.85 -5.65 -1.46
N MET A 91 -11.58 -6.18 -0.48
CA MET A 91 -10.97 -6.94 0.63
C MET A 91 -10.32 -8.24 0.18
N ALA A 92 -10.88 -8.92 -0.82
CA ALA A 92 -10.30 -10.13 -1.39
C ALA A 92 -9.01 -9.82 -2.15
N GLU A 93 -9.00 -8.76 -2.97
CA GLU A 93 -7.81 -8.27 -3.66
C GLU A 93 -6.70 -7.86 -2.70
N TRP A 94 -7.04 -7.05 -1.70
CA TRP A 94 -6.08 -6.65 -0.66
C TRP A 94 -5.47 -7.86 0.05
N ARG A 95 -6.28 -8.86 0.41
CA ARG A 95 -5.78 -10.10 1.03
C ARG A 95 -4.85 -10.88 0.09
N ARG A 96 -5.20 -11.00 -1.19
CA ARG A 96 -4.34 -11.64 -2.20
C ARG A 96 -2.99 -10.92 -2.31
N ALA A 97 -3.00 -9.58 -2.34
CA ALA A 97 -1.78 -8.79 -2.37
C ALA A 97 -0.92 -9.02 -1.11
N GLN A 98 -1.52 -9.11 0.09
CA GLN A 98 -0.77 -9.43 1.32
C GLN A 98 -0.12 -10.82 1.27
N VAL A 99 -0.81 -11.81 0.70
CA VAL A 99 -0.25 -13.17 0.53
C VAL A 99 0.93 -13.13 -0.44
N ALA A 100 0.76 -12.50 -1.61
CA ALA A 100 1.82 -12.36 -2.61
C ALA A 100 3.08 -11.69 -2.04
N VAL A 101 2.94 -10.61 -1.28
CA VAL A 101 4.08 -9.93 -0.62
C VAL A 101 4.79 -10.84 0.38
N LYS A 102 4.02 -11.62 1.16
CA LYS A 102 4.59 -12.56 2.14
C LYS A 102 5.34 -13.70 1.46
N ASP A 103 4.80 -14.25 0.39
CA ASP A 103 5.42 -15.33 -0.35
C ASP A 103 6.67 -14.84 -1.07
N LEU A 104 6.62 -13.65 -1.68
CA LEU A 104 7.78 -12.97 -2.24
C LEU A 104 8.90 -12.80 -1.21
N LEU A 105 8.57 -12.34 0.01
CA LEU A 105 9.56 -12.19 1.09
C LEU A 105 10.16 -13.53 1.52
N ARG A 106 9.35 -14.61 1.59
CA ARG A 106 9.83 -15.96 1.93
C ARG A 106 10.77 -16.50 0.86
N GLU A 107 10.41 -16.34 -0.40
CA GLU A 107 11.22 -16.79 -1.54
C GLU A 107 12.52 -15.99 -1.65
N ALA A 108 12.50 -14.71 -1.27
CA ALA A 108 13.69 -13.86 -1.22
C ALA A 108 14.54 -14.05 0.05
N ALA A 109 14.08 -14.81 1.06
CA ALA A 109 14.73 -14.88 2.36
C ALA A 109 16.16 -15.46 2.31
N GLY A 110 16.45 -16.29 1.31
CA GLY A 110 17.78 -16.86 1.06
C GLY A 110 18.74 -15.93 0.31
N LEU A 111 18.30 -14.74 -0.10
CA LEU A 111 19.08 -13.84 -0.96
C LEU A 111 19.79 -12.71 -0.19
N ASP A 112 20.81 -12.10 -0.81
CA ASP A 112 21.43 -10.87 -0.29
C ASP A 112 20.52 -9.65 -0.47
N LEU A 113 19.54 -9.51 0.42
CA LEU A 113 18.58 -8.40 0.39
C LEU A 113 19.19 -7.01 0.57
N ASN A 114 20.44 -6.92 1.03
CA ASN A 114 21.14 -5.63 1.20
C ASN A 114 21.97 -5.27 -0.04
N GLY A 115 22.59 -6.28 -0.66
CA GLY A 115 23.39 -6.14 -1.88
C GLY A 115 22.56 -6.02 -3.16
N THR A 116 21.42 -6.71 -3.22
CA THR A 116 20.51 -6.64 -4.38
C THR A 116 19.72 -5.34 -4.38
N ARG A 117 19.75 -4.61 -5.51
CA ARG A 117 19.16 -3.26 -5.62
C ARG A 117 18.30 -3.11 -6.87
N PHE A 118 17.16 -2.46 -6.70
CA PHE A 118 16.25 -2.08 -7.77
C PHE A 118 16.14 -0.55 -7.88
N VAL A 119 15.69 -0.07 -9.03
CA VAL A 119 15.33 1.34 -9.23
C VAL A 119 13.89 1.50 -8.77
N ASN A 120 13.59 2.51 -7.95
CA ASN A 120 12.22 2.74 -7.50
C ASN A 120 11.33 3.13 -8.70
N PRO A 121 10.18 2.45 -8.92
CA PRO A 121 9.33 2.69 -10.09
C PRO A 121 8.71 4.09 -10.16
N PHE A 122 8.61 4.80 -9.03
CA PHE A 122 7.97 6.13 -8.96
C PHE A 122 8.97 7.26 -8.91
N ILE A 123 10.18 6.98 -8.43
CA ILE A 123 11.25 7.95 -8.31
C ILE A 123 12.51 7.29 -8.87
N SER A 124 12.69 7.37 -10.19
CA SER A 124 13.79 6.70 -10.92
C SER A 124 15.19 7.10 -10.43
N LEU A 125 15.32 8.23 -9.71
CA LEU A 125 16.56 8.66 -9.07
C LEU A 125 16.91 7.85 -7.81
N LEU A 126 15.93 7.16 -7.20
CA LEU A 126 16.13 6.38 -5.99
C LEU A 126 16.42 4.94 -6.32
N ARG A 127 17.59 4.46 -5.88
CA ARG A 127 17.94 3.04 -5.90
C ARG A 127 17.88 2.49 -4.48
N PHE A 128 17.04 1.49 -4.28
CA PHE A 128 16.86 0.85 -2.98
C PHE A 128 17.35 -0.58 -3.02
N SER A 129 17.80 -1.07 -1.86
CA SER A 129 17.99 -2.51 -1.69
C SER A 129 16.63 -3.21 -1.65
N LEU A 130 16.56 -4.48 -2.05
CA LEU A 130 15.34 -5.30 -1.88
C LEU A 130 14.84 -5.23 -0.43
N GLY A 131 15.76 -5.31 0.53
CA GLY A 131 15.44 -5.20 1.95
C GLY A 131 14.77 -3.87 2.33
N THR A 132 15.18 -2.76 1.70
CA THR A 132 14.50 -1.46 1.88
C THR A 132 13.11 -1.47 1.23
N GLY A 133 12.97 -2.05 0.03
CA GLY A 133 11.66 -2.19 -0.62
C GLY A 133 10.65 -2.98 0.22
N PHE A 134 11.08 -4.07 0.86
CA PHE A 134 10.24 -4.83 1.79
C PHE A 134 9.84 -4.05 3.05
N GLN A 135 10.57 -3.00 3.44
CA GLN A 135 10.18 -2.12 4.55
C GLN A 135 9.24 -0.99 4.10
N VAL A 136 9.38 -0.54 2.85
CA VAL A 136 8.51 0.47 2.25
C VAL A 136 7.07 -0.02 2.18
N LEU A 137 6.84 -1.26 1.77
CA LEU A 137 5.49 -1.84 1.63
C LEU A 137 4.62 -1.73 2.91
N PRO A 138 5.04 -2.26 4.07
CA PRO A 138 4.24 -2.17 5.28
C PRO A 138 4.16 -0.75 5.87
N ALA A 139 5.19 0.09 5.71
CA ALA A 139 5.13 1.49 6.13
C ALA A 139 4.07 2.27 5.33
N HIS A 140 4.02 2.00 4.02
CA HIS A 140 3.02 2.54 3.13
C HIS A 140 1.60 2.08 3.49
N GLN A 141 1.41 0.79 3.80
CA GLN A 141 0.12 0.25 4.25
C GLN A 141 -0.36 0.88 5.57
N ARG A 142 0.54 1.10 6.54
CA ARG A 142 0.20 1.79 7.79
C ARG A 142 -0.30 3.21 7.53
N ARG A 143 0.33 3.93 6.60
CA ARG A 143 -0.12 5.29 6.21
C ARG A 143 -1.53 5.29 5.65
N HIS A 144 -1.88 4.28 4.87
CA HIS A 144 -3.22 4.12 4.31
C HIS A 144 -4.27 3.85 5.36
N LEU A 145 -3.99 2.93 6.29
CA LEU A 145 -4.86 2.68 7.43
C LEU A 145 -5.08 3.97 8.24
N TRP A 146 -4.00 4.72 8.49
CA TRP A 146 -4.08 6.02 9.15
C TRP A 146 -4.94 7.03 8.38
N GLN A 147 -4.81 7.11 7.04
CA GLN A 147 -5.65 7.98 6.21
C GLN A 147 -7.13 7.56 6.24
N ALA A 148 -7.41 6.25 6.14
CA ALA A 148 -8.76 5.71 6.20
C ALA A 148 -9.42 5.94 7.57
N GLU A 149 -8.68 5.80 8.66
CA GLU A 149 -9.15 6.13 10.01
C GLU A 149 -9.56 7.61 10.14
N ARG A 150 -8.82 8.52 9.52
CA ARG A 150 -9.15 9.95 9.53
C ARG A 150 -10.42 10.28 8.75
N VAL A 151 -10.76 9.51 7.72
CA VAL A 151 -12.04 9.66 7.00
C VAL A 151 -13.22 9.42 7.94
N LYS A 152 -13.10 8.48 8.89
CA LYS A 152 -14.17 8.21 9.87
C LYS A 152 -14.43 9.37 10.83
N GLY A 153 -13.47 10.29 10.98
CA GLY A 153 -13.62 11.51 11.77
C GLY A 153 -14.38 12.63 11.03
N ASN A 154 -14.73 12.44 9.75
CA ASN A 154 -15.51 13.42 9.01
C ASN A 154 -16.97 13.40 9.52
N PRO A 155 -17.57 14.56 9.88
CA PRO A 155 -18.96 14.64 10.36
C PRO A 155 -20.02 14.05 9.42
N ARG A 156 -19.71 13.95 8.12
CA ARG A 156 -20.59 13.35 7.10
C ARG A 156 -20.30 11.86 6.84
N PHE A 157 -19.36 11.25 7.56
CA PHE A 157 -19.12 9.83 7.45
C PHE A 157 -20.32 9.05 8.02
N PRO A 158 -20.89 8.06 7.31
CA PRO A 158 -22.04 7.32 7.80
C PRO A 158 -21.74 6.71 9.17
N ALA A 159 -22.59 7.01 10.17
CA ALA A 159 -22.55 6.30 11.43
C ALA A 159 -22.81 4.80 11.18
N PRO A 160 -22.16 3.88 11.92
CA PRO A 160 -22.50 2.47 11.83
C PRO A 160 -24.01 2.32 12.07
N SER A 161 -24.72 1.72 11.12
CA SER A 161 -26.15 1.47 11.25
C SER A 161 -26.36 0.54 12.44
N VAL A 162 -26.87 1.11 13.54
CA VAL A 162 -27.37 0.32 14.66
C VAL A 162 -28.56 -0.46 14.10
N GLN A 163 -28.36 -1.75 13.81
CA GLN A 163 -29.49 -2.64 13.58
C GLN A 163 -30.21 -2.79 14.92
N SER A 164 -31.24 -1.98 15.13
CA SER A 164 -32.20 -2.15 16.21
C SER A 164 -32.94 -3.46 15.97
N SER A 165 -32.40 -4.56 16.49
CA SER A 165 -33.14 -5.80 16.70
C SER A 165 -34.12 -5.58 17.87
N LEU A 166 -35.15 -4.78 17.62
CA LEU A 166 -36.35 -4.83 18.44
C LEU A 166 -37.12 -6.08 18.01
N GLY A 167 -36.84 -7.19 18.69
CA GLY A 167 -37.73 -8.33 18.70
C GLY A 167 -39.13 -7.87 19.11
N SER A 168 -40.10 -8.09 18.24
CA SER A 168 -41.48 -8.25 18.68
C SER A 168 -41.76 -9.72 18.88
N ARG A 169 -42.37 -9.96 20.04
CA ARG A 169 -42.89 -11.20 20.57
C ARG A 169 -43.95 -11.82 19.67
#